data_AF-A0A1V6HSK1-F1
#
_entry.id   AF-A0A1V6HSK1-F1
#
_cell.length_a   1.000
_cell.length_b   1.000
_cell.length_c   1.000
_cell.angle_alpha   90.00
_cell.angle_beta   90.00
_cell.angle_gamma   90.00
#
_symmetry.space_group_name_H-M   'P 1'
#
loop_
_entity.id
_entity.type
_entity.pdbx_description
1 polymer ?
#
loop_
_entity_poly.entity_id
_entity_poly.type
_entity_poly.pdbx_seq_one_letter_code
_entity_poly.pdbx_strand_id
1 'polypeptide(L)'
;MIPIYEHPEWTGIITRLRFDPVFDGQAGRRVEIDRIVLAYDARSTVNNLNYILSAALFYFNTGEPQVFTDTGTPQGSILDRARQAMNFVNTKMGGTAQGYVYLDWPGHDGLPGKVSGQLNFGHGIQGSIYDIWPSGREDAYASVHYYAALLALADLEDAAAANPQWGVAPNPYGETAATYRQQAAQAKALIDQRFWDSSSGRLGAVRDINGNLRDIGHVGLNLMAIFYDALLPQRKPIVMDWIAGTRTVAGDDAVGSQIYGWTFGPRTNTVDVSDWYIWPMYIWFGSNLTVPPGALWDQQVMNGGGWFWLSFYDLVSRIRIRGPDDAWSRLDQIRTWYAATQAAGGFRNYYQSNPGLLQGCGSAGNIGLDCEFIENALVPLATLYGFLGYRVGPQGLHLEPQLPTHVDELGAQRLHFRKHFYNVRARKNPYPDVTVETYPETGIPGFGNAPHTLPLAVGGFAQAMPVLIRIDNFATGTYSSTTVAANTEGYVLASVAMPADGRVHIAPIVIFSDGFESGSTSAWSVSAP
;
A
#
# COMPACT_ATOMS: atom_id res chain seq x y z
N MET A 1 -5.81 -23.16 -16.81
CA MET A 1 -5.72 -22.43 -18.09
C MET A 1 -4.44 -22.87 -18.76
N ILE A 2 -4.43 -23.13 -20.07
CA ILE A 2 -3.22 -23.57 -20.79
C ILE A 2 -2.55 -22.30 -21.35
N PRO A 3 -1.33 -21.92 -20.93
CA PRO A 3 -0.65 -20.75 -21.44
C PRO A 3 -0.10 -21.06 -22.85
N ILE A 4 -0.93 -20.89 -23.88
CA ILE A 4 -0.56 -21.27 -25.26
C ILE A 4 0.72 -20.55 -25.74
N TYR A 5 1.01 -19.36 -25.20
CA TYR A 5 2.23 -18.62 -25.52
C TYR A 5 3.53 -19.31 -25.08
N GLU A 6 3.46 -20.28 -24.17
CA GLU A 6 4.61 -21.09 -23.73
C GLU A 6 4.85 -22.30 -24.65
N HIS A 7 3.97 -22.57 -25.61
CA HIS A 7 4.14 -23.68 -26.54
C HIS A 7 5.32 -23.40 -27.49
N PRO A 8 6.25 -24.36 -27.71
CA PRO A 8 7.44 -24.12 -28.55
C PRO A 8 7.14 -23.72 -30.00
N GLU A 9 5.97 -24.09 -30.52
CA GLU A 9 5.51 -23.74 -31.88
C GLU A 9 4.66 -22.46 -31.92
N TRP A 10 4.49 -21.77 -30.78
CA TRP A 10 3.75 -20.52 -30.75
C TRP A 10 4.52 -19.44 -31.53
N THR A 11 3.87 -18.88 -32.55
CA THR A 11 4.43 -17.86 -33.45
C THR A 11 3.63 -16.56 -33.43
N GLY A 12 2.82 -16.35 -32.38
CA GLY A 12 1.97 -15.16 -32.22
C GLY A 12 0.49 -15.46 -32.41
N ILE A 13 -0.11 -14.90 -33.45
CA ILE A 13 -1.57 -14.91 -33.65
C ILE A 13 -2.06 -16.33 -33.96
N ILE A 14 -2.98 -16.83 -33.12
CA ILE A 14 -3.68 -18.10 -33.34
C ILE A 14 -4.87 -17.84 -34.27
N THR A 15 -4.82 -18.38 -35.48
CA THR A 15 -5.90 -18.20 -36.48
C THR A 15 -6.86 -19.39 -36.56
N ARG A 16 -6.47 -20.55 -36.02
CA ARG A 16 -7.27 -21.78 -35.97
C ARG A 16 -6.95 -22.58 -34.71
N LEU A 17 -7.97 -23.24 -34.17
CA LEU A 17 -7.85 -24.23 -33.10
C LEU A 17 -8.36 -25.57 -33.63
N ARG A 18 -7.59 -26.63 -33.40
CA ARG A 18 -7.99 -28.01 -33.68
C ARG A 18 -7.97 -28.79 -32.37
N PHE A 19 -9.03 -29.55 -32.12
CA PHE A 19 -9.14 -30.42 -30.96
C PHE A 19 -9.26 -31.86 -31.44
N ASP A 20 -8.24 -32.67 -31.18
CA ASP A 20 -8.19 -34.08 -31.56
C ASP A 20 -8.17 -34.94 -30.27
N PRO A 21 -9.34 -35.35 -29.74
CA PRO A 21 -9.38 -36.20 -28.57
C PRO A 21 -8.75 -37.57 -28.87
N VAL A 22 -7.79 -37.98 -28.04
CA VAL A 22 -7.19 -39.32 -28.10
C VAL A 22 -7.95 -40.25 -27.17
N PHE A 23 -8.51 -41.32 -27.72
CA PHE A 23 -9.28 -42.32 -26.98
C PHE A 23 -8.43 -43.57 -26.73
N ASP A 24 -8.59 -44.19 -25.56
CA ASP A 24 -7.89 -45.42 -25.14
C ASP A 24 -8.47 -46.72 -25.75
N GLY A 25 -9.39 -46.60 -26.70
CA GLY A 25 -10.01 -47.73 -27.41
C GLY A 25 -11.19 -48.39 -26.68
N GLN A 26 -11.64 -47.86 -25.54
CA GLN A 26 -12.82 -48.36 -24.83
C GLN A 26 -14.11 -47.97 -25.58
N ALA A 27 -14.85 -48.96 -26.08
CA ALA A 27 -16.12 -48.75 -26.77
C ALA A 27 -17.24 -48.26 -25.83
N GLY A 28 -18.18 -47.48 -26.36
CA GLY A 28 -19.42 -47.10 -25.65
C GLY A 28 -19.32 -45.84 -24.79
N ARG A 29 -18.20 -45.11 -24.80
CA ARG A 29 -18.09 -43.80 -24.13
C ARG A 29 -18.48 -42.65 -25.06
N ARG A 30 -19.19 -41.67 -24.51
CA ARG A 30 -19.53 -40.39 -25.16
C ARG A 30 -18.63 -39.30 -24.58
N VAL A 31 -17.96 -38.54 -25.44
CA VAL A 31 -17.27 -37.30 -25.05
C VAL A 31 -18.03 -36.13 -25.61
N GLU A 32 -18.30 -35.15 -24.76
CA GLU A 32 -18.96 -33.90 -25.11
C GLU A 32 -18.05 -32.74 -24.70
N ILE A 33 -17.99 -31.73 -25.55
CA ILE A 33 -17.32 -30.46 -25.24
C ILE A 33 -18.42 -29.47 -24.88
N ASP A 34 -18.51 -29.09 -23.61
CA ASP A 34 -19.46 -28.06 -23.14
C ASP A 34 -19.08 -26.67 -23.70
N ARG A 35 -17.84 -26.25 -23.44
CA ARG A 35 -17.34 -24.94 -23.87
C ARG A 35 -15.83 -24.92 -24.10
N ILE A 36 -15.39 -24.09 -25.02
CA ILE A 36 -14.00 -23.65 -25.17
C ILE A 36 -14.00 -22.14 -24.92
N VAL A 37 -13.24 -21.69 -23.93
CA VAL A 37 -13.12 -20.26 -23.60
C VAL A 37 -11.70 -19.83 -23.90
N LEU A 38 -11.58 -18.82 -24.76
CA LEU A 38 -10.34 -18.11 -25.00
C LEU A 38 -10.36 -16.82 -24.19
N ALA A 39 -9.23 -16.54 -23.54
CA ALA A 39 -9.03 -15.30 -22.82
C ALA A 39 -7.66 -14.75 -23.19
N TYR A 40 -7.56 -13.43 -23.26
CA TYR A 40 -6.26 -12.77 -23.19
C TYR A 40 -5.77 -12.78 -21.74
N ASP A 41 -4.49 -12.54 -21.54
CA ASP A 41 -3.94 -12.45 -20.19
C ASP A 41 -4.53 -11.24 -19.46
N ALA A 42 -5.22 -11.48 -18.34
CA ALA A 42 -5.79 -10.43 -17.50
C ALA A 42 -5.23 -10.50 -16.08
N ARG A 43 -4.06 -11.14 -15.91
CA ARG A 43 -3.39 -11.21 -14.61
C ARG A 43 -3.01 -9.80 -14.14
N SER A 44 -3.40 -9.48 -12.92
CA SER A 44 -2.92 -8.30 -12.21
C SER A 44 -1.56 -8.60 -11.57
N THR A 45 -0.57 -7.80 -11.94
CA THR A 45 0.84 -7.95 -11.53
C THR A 45 1.03 -7.71 -10.04
N VAL A 46 0.13 -6.96 -9.39
CA VAL A 46 0.26 -6.64 -7.97
C VAL A 46 -0.38 -7.67 -7.04
N ASN A 47 -1.10 -8.67 -7.54
CA ASN A 47 -1.84 -9.60 -6.68
C ASN A 47 -0.94 -10.38 -5.72
N ASN A 48 0.17 -10.94 -6.22
CA ASN A 48 1.16 -11.64 -5.41
C ASN A 48 1.82 -10.71 -4.38
N LEU A 49 2.09 -9.47 -4.79
CA LEU A 49 2.74 -8.46 -3.96
C LEU A 49 1.82 -8.03 -2.81
N ASN A 50 0.55 -7.77 -3.11
CA ASN A 50 -0.48 -7.42 -2.13
C ASN A 50 -0.75 -8.56 -1.15
N TYR A 51 -0.68 -9.82 -1.60
CA TYR A 51 -0.78 -10.97 -0.70
C TYR A 51 0.33 -10.96 0.35
N ILE A 52 1.58 -10.71 -0.07
CA ILE A 52 2.75 -10.65 0.82
C ILE A 52 2.63 -9.48 1.80
N LEU A 53 2.31 -8.28 1.30
CA LEU A 53 2.09 -7.10 2.13
C LEU A 53 1.00 -7.35 3.18
N SER A 54 -0.11 -7.97 2.78
CA SER A 54 -1.22 -8.30 3.68
C SER A 54 -0.84 -9.35 4.71
N ALA A 55 -0.05 -10.37 4.34
CA ALA A 55 0.44 -11.39 5.26
C ALA A 55 1.32 -10.76 6.36
N ALA A 56 2.25 -9.88 5.99
CA ALA A 56 3.08 -9.16 6.94
C ALA A 56 2.24 -8.25 7.85
N LEU A 57 1.35 -7.45 7.27
CA LEU A 57 0.47 -6.58 8.04
C LEU A 57 -0.39 -7.38 9.03
N PHE A 58 -0.97 -8.50 8.60
CA PHE A 58 -1.76 -9.38 9.45
C PHE A 58 -0.91 -9.94 10.60
N TYR A 59 0.26 -10.50 10.30
CA TYR A 59 1.14 -11.04 11.34
C TYR A 59 1.58 -9.97 12.34
N PHE A 60 2.11 -8.83 11.87
CA PHE A 60 2.66 -7.83 12.77
C PHE A 60 1.59 -7.16 13.63
N ASN A 61 0.35 -7.03 13.15
CA ASN A 61 -0.77 -6.55 13.97
C ASN A 61 -1.24 -7.58 15.01
N THR A 62 -1.32 -8.86 14.64
CA THR A 62 -2.00 -9.87 15.46
C THR A 62 -1.06 -10.71 16.32
N GLY A 63 0.19 -10.88 15.88
CA GLY A 63 1.15 -11.80 16.48
C GLY A 63 0.80 -13.28 16.29
N GLU A 64 -0.14 -13.62 15.41
CA GLU A 64 -0.63 -14.99 15.30
C GLU A 64 0.41 -15.93 14.65
N PRO A 65 0.86 -16.98 15.34
CA PRO A 65 1.88 -17.89 14.83
C PRO A 65 1.37 -18.75 13.65
N GLN A 66 0.06 -18.81 13.43
CA GLN A 66 -0.57 -19.53 12.31
C GLN A 66 -0.05 -19.07 10.94
N VAL A 67 0.45 -17.83 10.83
CA VAL A 67 1.11 -17.35 9.62
C VAL A 67 2.28 -18.25 9.20
N PHE A 68 2.94 -18.88 10.17
CA PHE A 68 4.10 -19.74 10.00
C PHE A 68 3.78 -21.23 10.13
N THR A 69 2.78 -21.59 10.95
CA THR A 69 2.56 -22.99 11.36
C THR A 69 1.34 -23.65 10.72
N ASP A 70 0.38 -22.89 10.18
CA ASP A 70 -0.86 -23.46 9.64
C ASP A 70 -0.64 -24.06 8.25
N THR A 71 -0.43 -25.37 8.18
CA THR A 71 -0.27 -26.10 6.91
C THR A 71 -1.58 -26.72 6.41
N GLY A 72 -2.74 -26.17 6.79
CA GLY A 72 -4.06 -26.70 6.41
C GLY A 72 -4.37 -26.69 4.90
N THR A 73 -3.46 -26.17 4.07
CA THR A 73 -3.54 -26.23 2.61
C THR A 73 -2.38 -27.03 2.01
N PRO A 74 -2.53 -27.65 0.82
CA PRO A 74 -1.42 -28.31 0.12
C PRO A 74 -0.22 -27.39 -0.16
N GLN A 75 -0.42 -26.07 -0.15
CA GLN A 75 0.61 -25.05 -0.37
C GLN A 75 1.33 -24.61 0.91
N GLY A 76 1.01 -25.21 2.06
CA GLY A 76 1.64 -24.89 3.34
C GLY A 76 1.04 -23.66 4.03
N SER A 77 1.87 -23.00 4.83
CA SER A 77 1.53 -21.83 5.64
C SER A 77 1.28 -20.56 4.81
N ILE A 78 0.86 -19.48 5.47
CA ILE A 78 0.79 -18.16 4.82
C ILE A 78 2.19 -17.73 4.38
N LEU A 79 3.23 -17.96 5.19
CA LEU A 79 4.60 -17.68 4.81
C LEU A 79 5.04 -18.50 3.58
N ASP A 80 4.71 -19.80 3.51
CA ASP A 80 5.09 -20.64 2.37
C ASP A 80 4.45 -20.15 1.06
N ARG A 81 3.17 -19.75 1.13
CA ARG A 81 2.48 -19.12 0.00
C ARG A 81 3.06 -17.75 -0.35
N ALA A 82 3.50 -16.96 0.62
CA ALA A 82 4.16 -15.68 0.40
C ALA A 82 5.53 -15.85 -0.29
N ARG A 83 6.32 -16.84 0.14
CA ARG A 83 7.57 -17.25 -0.51
C ARG A 83 7.33 -17.71 -1.95
N GLN A 84 6.31 -18.55 -2.17
CA GLN A 84 5.92 -19.01 -3.51
C GLN A 84 5.48 -17.84 -4.41
N ALA A 85 4.70 -16.91 -3.87
CA ALA A 85 4.26 -15.71 -4.57
C ALA A 85 5.46 -14.83 -4.97
N MET A 86 6.41 -14.59 -4.08
CA MET A 86 7.63 -13.84 -4.38
C MET A 86 8.50 -14.57 -5.40
N ASN A 87 8.66 -15.89 -5.28
CA ASN A 87 9.39 -16.69 -6.27
C ASN A 87 8.75 -16.57 -7.67
N PHE A 88 7.43 -16.55 -7.77
CA PHE A 88 6.76 -16.29 -9.05
C PHE A 88 7.13 -14.89 -9.59
N VAL A 89 7.09 -13.85 -8.76
CA VAL A 89 7.47 -12.49 -9.20
C VAL A 89 8.93 -12.46 -9.65
N ASN A 90 9.83 -13.05 -8.87
CA ASN A 90 11.26 -13.12 -9.14
C ASN A 90 11.57 -13.85 -10.46
N THR A 91 10.88 -14.96 -10.74
CA THR A 91 11.19 -15.84 -11.90
C THR A 91 10.35 -15.56 -13.14
N LYS A 92 9.11 -15.06 -13.00
CA LYS A 92 8.15 -14.88 -14.11
C LYS A 92 7.81 -13.42 -14.39
N MET A 93 8.19 -12.50 -13.51
CA MET A 93 7.94 -11.06 -13.65
C MET A 93 9.23 -10.24 -13.52
N GLY A 94 10.36 -10.86 -13.82
CA GLY A 94 11.65 -10.16 -13.95
C GLY A 94 12.34 -9.76 -12.64
N GLY A 95 11.79 -10.05 -11.46
CA GLY A 95 12.39 -9.60 -10.19
C GLY A 95 13.87 -10.01 -10.03
N THR A 96 14.24 -11.26 -10.32
CA THR A 96 15.65 -11.70 -10.26
C THR A 96 16.48 -11.20 -11.44
N ALA A 97 15.94 -11.28 -12.66
CA ALA A 97 16.69 -10.99 -13.88
C ALA A 97 16.91 -9.49 -14.12
N GLN A 98 15.95 -8.66 -13.70
CA GLN A 98 15.90 -7.22 -13.95
C GLN A 98 16.02 -6.40 -12.68
N GLY A 99 15.65 -6.94 -11.51
CA GLY A 99 15.66 -6.21 -10.23
C GLY A 99 14.42 -5.33 -10.00
N TYR A 100 13.44 -5.37 -10.91
CA TYR A 100 12.16 -4.66 -10.84
C TYR A 100 11.11 -5.48 -11.62
N VAL A 101 9.84 -5.05 -11.60
CA VAL A 101 8.79 -5.78 -12.31
C VAL A 101 8.91 -5.52 -13.81
N TYR A 102 9.18 -6.61 -14.53
CA TYR A 102 9.32 -6.64 -15.97
C TYR A 102 8.48 -7.77 -16.56
N LEU A 103 7.63 -7.45 -17.52
CA LEU A 103 6.74 -8.40 -18.17
C LEU A 103 7.15 -8.61 -19.63
N ASP A 104 7.51 -9.85 -19.95
CA ASP A 104 7.71 -10.32 -21.32
C ASP A 104 6.48 -11.08 -21.85
N TRP A 105 5.38 -11.03 -21.11
CA TRP A 105 4.14 -11.70 -21.46
C TRP A 105 3.52 -11.06 -22.72
N PRO A 106 2.95 -11.86 -23.63
CA PRO A 106 2.36 -11.33 -24.86
C PRO A 106 1.35 -10.22 -24.58
N GLY A 107 1.57 -9.05 -25.19
CA GLY A 107 0.70 -7.88 -25.11
C GLY A 107 0.83 -7.00 -23.87
N HIS A 108 1.61 -7.42 -22.87
CA HIS A 108 2.01 -6.55 -21.76
C HIS A 108 3.23 -5.71 -22.16
N ASP A 109 3.07 -4.86 -23.17
CA ASP A 109 4.17 -4.14 -23.83
C ASP A 109 4.18 -2.63 -23.60
N GLY A 110 3.20 -2.10 -22.86
CA GLY A 110 3.05 -0.67 -22.62
C GLY A 110 2.54 0.13 -23.82
N LEU A 111 2.18 -0.52 -24.92
CA LEU A 111 1.66 0.13 -26.12
C LEU A 111 0.15 0.41 -26.00
N PRO A 112 -0.37 1.42 -26.72
CA PRO A 112 -1.81 1.66 -26.76
C PRO A 112 -2.54 0.50 -27.43
N GLY A 113 -3.74 0.21 -26.93
CA GLY A 113 -4.68 -0.76 -27.51
C GLY A 113 -5.32 -0.32 -28.83
N LYS A 114 -4.97 0.88 -29.35
CA LYS A 114 -5.41 1.39 -30.64
C LYS A 114 -4.29 2.19 -31.31
N VAL A 115 -4.02 1.91 -32.58
CA VAL A 115 -2.99 2.58 -33.38
C VAL A 115 -3.57 2.92 -34.74
N SER A 116 -3.39 4.17 -35.19
CA SER A 116 -3.86 4.64 -36.50
C SER A 116 -5.33 4.33 -36.80
N GLY A 117 -6.18 4.43 -35.77
CA GLY A 117 -7.62 4.16 -35.88
C GLY A 117 -8.03 2.68 -35.77
N GLN A 118 -7.09 1.74 -35.73
CA GLN A 118 -7.34 0.31 -35.66
C GLN A 118 -7.05 -0.25 -34.26
N LEU A 119 -7.84 -1.23 -33.82
CA LEU A 119 -7.57 -1.94 -32.58
C LEU A 119 -6.25 -2.71 -32.69
N ASN A 120 -5.43 -2.58 -31.66
CA ASN A 120 -4.11 -3.19 -31.57
C ASN A 120 -4.21 -4.52 -30.81
N PHE A 121 -4.88 -5.51 -31.41
CA PHE A 121 -5.12 -6.80 -30.77
C PHE A 121 -3.80 -7.51 -30.40
N GLY A 122 -3.75 -8.07 -29.19
CA GLY A 122 -2.56 -8.75 -28.69
C GLY A 122 -1.48 -7.80 -28.14
N HIS A 123 -1.77 -6.50 -28.11
CA HIS A 123 -0.96 -5.43 -27.51
C HIS A 123 -1.84 -4.62 -26.56
N GLY A 124 -1.24 -3.78 -25.70
CA GLY A 124 -2.00 -2.90 -24.83
C GLY A 124 -2.93 -3.66 -23.87
N ILE A 125 -2.36 -4.58 -23.10
CA ILE A 125 -3.04 -5.37 -22.07
C ILE A 125 -2.83 -4.73 -20.70
N GLN A 126 -3.85 -4.80 -19.84
CA GLN A 126 -3.80 -4.28 -18.47
C GLN A 126 -2.80 -5.05 -17.59
N GLY A 127 -2.32 -4.41 -16.52
CA GLY A 127 -1.37 -5.03 -15.60
C GLY A 127 -1.67 -4.83 -14.12
N SER A 128 -2.71 -4.08 -13.73
CA SER A 128 -2.95 -3.75 -12.32
C SER A 128 -4.43 -3.45 -12.05
N ILE A 129 -4.73 -2.86 -10.87
CA ILE A 129 -6.06 -2.32 -10.53
C ILE A 129 -6.51 -1.21 -11.50
N TYR A 130 -5.57 -0.61 -12.23
CA TYR A 130 -5.86 0.34 -13.30
C TYR A 130 -6.17 -0.40 -14.59
N ASP A 131 -7.36 -0.99 -14.65
CA ASP A 131 -7.79 -1.94 -15.67
C ASP A 131 -8.08 -1.30 -17.05
N ILE A 132 -8.00 0.02 -17.19
CA ILE A 132 -8.10 0.68 -18.50
C ILE A 132 -6.75 1.03 -19.12
N TRP A 133 -5.67 1.05 -18.32
CA TRP A 133 -4.34 1.42 -18.80
C TRP A 133 -3.56 0.17 -19.21
N PRO A 134 -2.82 0.21 -20.34
CA PRO A 134 -1.98 -0.89 -20.78
C PRO A 134 -0.70 -0.97 -19.95
N SER A 135 -0.85 -1.33 -18.66
CA SER A 135 0.25 -1.49 -17.72
C SER A 135 1.04 -2.75 -18.06
N GLY A 136 2.34 -2.61 -18.37
CA GLY A 136 3.17 -3.75 -18.74
C GLY A 136 4.58 -3.36 -19.13
N ARG A 137 5.36 -4.34 -19.61
CA ARG A 137 6.78 -4.26 -19.98
C ARG A 137 7.71 -3.89 -18.85
N GLU A 138 7.78 -2.62 -18.48
CA GLU A 138 8.45 -2.13 -17.28
C GLU A 138 7.41 -1.33 -16.51
N ASP A 139 6.87 -1.91 -15.44
CA ASP A 139 5.72 -1.38 -14.73
C ASP A 139 6.15 -0.72 -13.43
N ALA A 140 6.04 0.62 -13.36
CA ALA A 140 6.47 1.38 -12.18
C ALA A 140 5.59 1.09 -10.96
N TYR A 141 4.28 0.91 -11.17
CA TYR A 141 3.31 0.64 -10.12
C TYR A 141 3.59 -0.71 -9.45
N ALA A 142 3.76 -1.74 -10.26
CA ALA A 142 4.11 -3.06 -9.78
C ALA A 142 5.51 -3.08 -9.13
N SER A 143 6.47 -2.32 -9.68
CA SER A 143 7.82 -2.22 -9.12
C SER A 143 7.86 -1.57 -7.73
N VAL A 144 7.04 -0.54 -7.49
CA VAL A 144 6.87 0.06 -6.15
C VAL A 144 6.32 -0.97 -5.15
N HIS A 145 5.34 -1.77 -5.57
CA HIS A 145 4.80 -2.85 -4.72
C HIS A 145 5.81 -3.98 -4.51
N TYR A 146 6.65 -4.27 -5.51
CA TYR A 146 7.70 -5.28 -5.42
C TYR A 146 8.74 -4.90 -4.37
N TYR A 147 9.22 -3.66 -4.41
CA TYR A 147 10.07 -3.11 -3.38
C TYR A 147 9.47 -3.26 -1.98
N ALA A 148 8.20 -2.87 -1.80
CA ALA A 148 7.53 -2.96 -0.50
C ALA A 148 7.34 -4.41 -0.04
N ALA A 149 6.97 -5.32 -0.94
CA ALA A 149 6.75 -6.73 -0.64
C ALA A 149 8.05 -7.47 -0.28
N LEU A 150 9.18 -7.11 -0.89
CA LEU A 150 10.49 -7.64 -0.52
C LEU A 150 10.84 -7.31 0.94
N LEU A 151 10.64 -6.07 1.36
CA LEU A 151 10.87 -5.67 2.75
C LEU A 151 9.92 -6.40 3.71
N ALA A 152 8.63 -6.45 3.37
CA ALA A 152 7.64 -7.15 4.16
C ALA A 152 7.96 -8.65 4.34
N LEU A 153 8.44 -9.30 3.28
CA LEU A 153 8.83 -10.71 3.33
C LEU A 153 10.13 -10.89 4.12
N ALA A 154 11.11 -10.00 3.98
CA ALA A 154 12.32 -10.02 4.80
C ALA A 154 11.99 -9.96 6.31
N ASP A 155 11.04 -9.10 6.68
CA ASP A 155 10.59 -8.96 8.06
C ASP A 155 9.88 -10.23 8.57
N LEU A 156 9.11 -10.92 7.73
CA LEU A 156 8.51 -12.22 8.07
C LEU A 156 9.58 -13.32 8.24
N GLU A 157 10.60 -13.34 7.38
CA GLU A 157 11.72 -14.28 7.50
C GLU A 157 12.50 -14.08 8.81
N ASP A 158 12.76 -12.82 9.20
CA ASP A 158 13.38 -12.52 10.49
C ASP A 158 12.48 -12.94 11.66
N ALA A 159 11.17 -12.74 11.56
CA ALA A 159 10.23 -13.19 12.59
C ALA A 159 10.26 -14.72 12.75
N ALA A 160 10.32 -15.47 11.64
CA ALA A 160 10.48 -16.91 11.68
C ALA A 160 11.82 -17.32 12.33
N ALA A 161 12.93 -16.67 11.95
CA ALA A 161 14.26 -16.95 12.49
C ALA A 161 14.36 -16.65 13.99
N ALA A 162 13.70 -15.58 14.46
CA ALA A 162 13.64 -15.21 15.88
C ALA A 162 12.78 -16.17 16.73
N ASN A 163 12.02 -17.07 16.10
CA ASN A 163 11.11 -18.00 16.76
C ASN A 163 11.34 -19.46 16.31
N PRO A 164 12.51 -20.06 16.62
CA PRO A 164 12.87 -21.40 16.16
C PRO A 164 11.89 -22.49 16.65
N GLN A 165 11.15 -22.23 17.73
CA GLN A 165 10.12 -23.14 18.26
C GLN A 165 8.95 -23.38 17.29
N TRP A 166 8.76 -22.53 16.27
CA TRP A 166 7.74 -22.75 15.24
C TRP A 166 8.14 -23.81 14.21
N GLY A 167 9.41 -24.23 14.17
CA GLY A 167 9.87 -25.28 13.26
C GLY A 167 9.75 -24.90 11.77
N VAL A 168 9.80 -23.62 11.44
CA VAL A 168 9.67 -23.12 10.06
C VAL A 168 10.86 -23.61 9.24
N ALA A 169 10.58 -24.34 8.16
CA ALA A 169 11.62 -24.79 7.24
C ALA A 169 12.28 -23.59 6.53
N PRO A 170 13.58 -23.70 6.19
CA PRO A 170 14.24 -22.71 5.33
C PRO A 170 13.46 -22.49 4.03
N ASN A 171 13.54 -21.28 3.49
CA ASN A 171 12.91 -20.94 2.24
C ASN A 171 13.42 -21.87 1.11
N PRO A 172 12.54 -22.64 0.44
CA PRO A 172 12.95 -23.61 -0.57
C PRO A 172 13.51 -22.97 -1.85
N TYR A 173 13.33 -21.66 -2.02
CA TYR A 173 13.86 -20.90 -3.16
C TYR A 173 15.23 -20.26 -2.90
N GLY A 174 15.81 -20.49 -1.70
CA GLY A 174 17.16 -20.04 -1.34
C GLY A 174 17.28 -18.58 -0.86
N GLU A 175 16.18 -17.82 -0.89
CA GLU A 175 16.14 -16.45 -0.39
C GLU A 175 16.12 -16.38 1.15
N THR A 176 16.70 -15.33 1.70
CA THR A 176 16.77 -15.02 3.14
C THR A 176 16.30 -13.58 3.38
N ALA A 177 16.10 -13.19 4.64
CA ALA A 177 15.80 -11.80 4.98
C ALA A 177 16.85 -10.81 4.43
N ALA A 178 18.14 -11.17 4.48
CA ALA A 178 19.22 -10.34 3.97
C ALA A 178 19.19 -10.20 2.44
N THR A 179 18.94 -11.28 1.71
CA THR A 179 18.87 -11.23 0.24
C THR A 179 17.64 -10.46 -0.23
N TYR A 180 16.49 -10.59 0.43
CA TYR A 180 15.31 -9.78 0.14
C TYR A 180 15.55 -8.28 0.39
N ARG A 181 16.25 -7.90 1.46
CA ARG A 181 16.62 -6.49 1.70
C ARG A 181 17.60 -5.95 0.66
N GLN A 182 18.55 -6.78 0.22
CA GLN A 182 19.44 -6.43 -0.89
C GLN A 182 18.66 -6.19 -2.19
N GLN A 183 17.74 -7.10 -2.52
CA GLN A 183 16.84 -6.96 -3.68
C GLN A 183 15.98 -5.69 -3.55
N ALA A 184 15.48 -5.36 -2.36
CA ALA A 184 14.69 -4.16 -2.14
C ALA A 184 15.52 -2.89 -2.37
N ALA A 185 16.75 -2.83 -1.86
CA ALA A 185 17.66 -1.72 -2.10
C ALA A 185 17.95 -1.54 -3.61
N GLN A 186 18.15 -2.64 -4.33
CA GLN A 186 18.33 -2.64 -5.78
C GLN A 186 17.05 -2.16 -6.50
N ALA A 187 15.89 -2.67 -6.13
CA ALA A 187 14.61 -2.27 -6.70
C ALA A 187 14.34 -0.77 -6.51
N LYS A 188 14.61 -0.21 -5.32
CA LYS A 188 14.48 1.23 -5.04
C LYS A 188 15.36 2.08 -5.96
N ALA A 189 16.62 1.67 -6.16
CA ALA A 189 17.53 2.36 -7.07
C ALA A 189 17.06 2.28 -8.53
N LEU A 190 16.56 1.12 -8.95
CA LEU A 190 16.05 0.90 -10.30
C LEU A 190 14.73 1.64 -10.56
N ILE A 191 13.88 1.81 -9.54
CA ILE A 191 12.66 2.62 -9.67
C ILE A 191 13.01 4.07 -10.03
N ASP A 192 13.98 4.68 -9.33
CA ASP A 192 14.47 6.02 -9.67
C ASP A 192 15.12 6.03 -11.06
N GLN A 193 16.01 5.08 -11.37
CA GLN A 193 16.70 5.04 -12.66
C GLN A 193 15.76 4.84 -13.87
N ARG A 194 14.75 3.97 -13.75
CA ARG A 194 13.91 3.54 -14.88
C ARG A 194 12.68 4.41 -15.06
N PHE A 195 12.09 4.91 -13.98
CA PHE A 195 10.77 5.53 -14.02
C PHE A 195 10.76 6.99 -13.61
N TRP A 196 11.82 7.53 -13.00
CA TRP A 196 11.87 8.97 -12.71
C TRP A 196 12.08 9.78 -13.99
N ASP A 197 11.14 10.68 -14.28
CA ASP A 197 11.33 11.70 -15.30
C ASP A 197 11.80 13.01 -14.65
N SER A 198 13.04 13.39 -14.96
CA SER A 198 13.62 14.64 -14.48
C SER A 198 12.92 15.91 -14.98
N SER A 199 12.24 15.82 -16.14
CA SER A 199 11.57 16.97 -16.76
C SER A 199 10.24 17.30 -16.08
N SER A 200 9.44 16.28 -15.75
CA SER A 200 8.18 16.44 -15.02
C SER A 200 8.36 16.38 -13.50
N GLY A 201 9.45 15.79 -13.03
CA GLY A 201 9.77 15.67 -11.61
C GLY A 201 8.84 14.69 -10.88
N ARG A 202 8.51 13.57 -11.52
CA ARG A 202 7.66 12.50 -10.97
C ARG A 202 7.96 11.16 -11.65
N LEU A 203 7.39 10.08 -11.14
CA LEU A 203 7.45 8.77 -11.79
C LEU A 203 6.48 8.71 -12.98
N GLY A 204 6.97 8.25 -14.12
CA GLY A 204 6.15 7.77 -15.23
C GLY A 204 5.55 6.40 -14.93
N ALA A 205 4.43 6.06 -15.56
CA ALA A 205 3.67 4.84 -15.26
C ALA A 205 4.34 3.57 -15.80
N VAL A 206 4.79 3.63 -17.06
CA VAL A 206 5.32 2.47 -17.79
C VAL A 206 6.45 2.91 -18.71
N ARG A 207 7.48 2.09 -18.86
CA ARG A 207 8.39 2.17 -20.01
C ARG A 207 8.03 1.07 -21.01
N ASP A 208 7.60 1.48 -22.20
CA ASP A 208 7.08 0.58 -23.22
C ASP A 208 8.17 -0.29 -23.88
N ILE A 209 7.75 -1.21 -24.74
CA ILE A 209 8.64 -2.11 -25.50
C ILE A 209 9.65 -1.37 -26.39
N ASN A 210 9.37 -0.13 -26.77
CA ASN A 210 10.25 0.73 -27.56
C ASN A 210 11.18 1.59 -26.68
N GLY A 211 11.08 1.47 -25.36
CA GLY A 211 11.88 2.22 -24.39
C GLY A 211 11.32 3.60 -24.05
N ASN A 212 10.11 3.96 -24.50
CA ASN A 212 9.50 5.25 -24.19
C ASN A 212 8.87 5.22 -22.80
N LEU A 213 9.22 6.19 -21.95
CA LEU A 213 8.57 6.37 -20.66
C LEU A 213 7.25 7.12 -20.85
N ARG A 214 6.14 6.48 -20.50
CA ARG A 214 4.80 7.08 -20.51
C ARG A 214 4.53 7.76 -19.17
N ASP A 215 4.69 9.07 -19.13
CA ASP A 215 4.21 9.90 -18.02
C ASP A 215 2.77 10.33 -18.27
N ILE A 216 1.86 9.89 -17.40
CA ILE A 216 0.43 10.23 -17.45
C ILE A 216 0.02 11.15 -16.29
N GLY A 217 1.00 11.63 -15.50
CA GLY A 217 0.71 12.30 -14.24
C GLY A 217 0.01 11.40 -13.24
N HIS A 218 0.49 10.17 -13.10
CA HIS A 218 -0.15 9.17 -12.26
C HIS A 218 -0.02 9.52 -10.76
N VAL A 219 -1.07 10.12 -10.20
CA VAL A 219 -1.08 10.60 -8.81
C VAL A 219 -0.99 9.43 -7.82
N GLY A 220 -1.79 8.39 -8.03
CA GLY A 220 -1.79 7.19 -7.17
C GLY A 220 -0.42 6.55 -7.03
N LEU A 221 0.26 6.24 -8.15
CA LEU A 221 1.62 5.71 -8.15
C LEU A 221 2.58 6.54 -7.30
N ASN A 222 2.58 7.85 -7.51
CA ASN A 222 3.53 8.74 -6.86
C ASN A 222 3.23 8.89 -5.36
N LEU A 223 1.96 8.95 -4.96
CA LEU A 223 1.56 8.92 -3.54
C LEU A 223 1.94 7.59 -2.87
N MET A 224 1.71 6.46 -3.52
CA MET A 224 2.09 5.15 -2.99
C MET A 224 3.62 4.98 -2.93
N ALA A 225 4.36 5.54 -3.87
CA ALA A 225 5.82 5.53 -3.84
C ALA A 225 6.38 6.35 -2.66
N ILE A 226 5.68 7.41 -2.23
CA ILE A 226 6.00 8.11 -0.97
C ILE A 226 5.59 7.25 0.24
N PHE A 227 4.39 6.68 0.22
CA PHE A 227 3.86 5.88 1.33
C PHE A 227 4.73 4.67 1.66
N TYR A 228 5.16 3.92 0.65
CA TYR A 228 6.04 2.77 0.81
C TYR A 228 7.51 3.13 0.96
N ASP A 229 7.89 4.41 0.85
CA ASP A 229 9.28 4.86 0.82
C ASP A 229 10.09 4.30 -0.37
N ALA A 230 9.46 4.19 -1.54
CA ALA A 230 10.11 3.76 -2.79
C ALA A 230 10.82 4.91 -3.53
N LEU A 231 10.52 6.17 -3.19
CA LEU A 231 11.22 7.34 -3.74
C LEU A 231 12.48 7.70 -2.94
N LEU A 232 13.49 8.22 -3.62
CA LEU A 232 14.63 8.87 -2.95
C LEU A 232 14.14 10.10 -2.16
N PRO A 233 14.71 10.40 -0.97
CA PRO A 233 14.23 11.48 -0.09
C PRO A 233 14.05 12.83 -0.80
N GLN A 234 14.99 13.23 -1.65
CA GLN A 234 14.97 14.50 -2.38
C GLN A 234 13.86 14.59 -3.44
N ARG A 235 13.26 13.47 -3.85
CA ARG A 235 12.19 13.44 -4.86
C ARG A 235 10.80 13.69 -4.24
N LYS A 236 10.61 13.31 -2.98
CA LYS A 236 9.29 13.35 -2.33
C LYS A 236 8.70 14.77 -2.24
N PRO A 237 9.46 15.82 -1.87
CA PRO A 237 8.93 17.18 -1.87
C PRO A 237 8.53 17.66 -3.28
N ILE A 238 9.32 17.31 -4.31
CA ILE A 238 9.05 17.70 -5.71
C ILE A 238 7.72 17.11 -6.20
N VAL A 239 7.47 15.85 -5.86
CA VAL A 239 6.20 15.17 -6.15
C VAL A 239 5.05 15.81 -5.38
N MET A 240 5.22 16.06 -4.08
CA MET A 240 4.17 16.66 -3.26
C MET A 240 3.84 18.10 -3.64
N ASP A 241 4.79 18.88 -4.12
CA ASP A 241 4.53 20.23 -4.64
C ASP A 241 3.70 20.20 -5.92
N TRP A 242 3.92 19.20 -6.79
CA TRP A 242 3.04 19.00 -7.95
C TRP A 242 1.64 18.57 -7.53
N ILE A 243 1.52 17.52 -6.71
CA ILE A 243 0.20 17.00 -6.29
C ILE A 243 -0.58 18.07 -5.53
N ALA A 244 0.07 18.85 -4.65
CA ALA A 244 -0.57 19.94 -3.92
C ALA A 244 -0.96 21.14 -4.81
N GLY A 245 -0.54 21.15 -6.07
CA GLY A 245 -0.82 22.22 -7.02
C GLY A 245 0.04 23.48 -6.85
N THR A 246 1.10 23.43 -6.04
CA THR A 246 2.05 24.56 -5.89
C THR A 246 3.07 24.59 -7.01
N ARG A 247 3.27 23.46 -7.71
CA ARG A 247 4.09 23.33 -8.91
C ARG A 247 3.25 22.80 -10.07
N THR A 248 3.40 23.40 -11.25
CA THR A 248 2.77 22.91 -12.48
C THR A 248 3.76 22.10 -13.31
N VAL A 249 3.25 21.18 -14.13
CA VAL A 249 4.02 20.38 -15.07
C VAL A 249 3.52 20.70 -16.47
N ALA A 250 4.44 21.00 -17.39
CA ALA A 250 4.08 21.28 -18.77
C ALA A 250 3.52 20.02 -19.45
N GLY A 251 2.39 20.15 -20.14
CA GLY A 251 1.71 19.03 -20.80
C GLY A 251 0.64 18.35 -19.95
N ASP A 252 0.47 18.71 -18.68
CA ASP A 252 -0.67 18.27 -17.88
C ASP A 252 -1.96 18.98 -18.31
N ASP A 253 -3.05 18.23 -18.40
CA ASP A 253 -4.42 18.71 -18.63
C ASP A 253 -5.06 19.26 -17.35
N ALA A 254 -4.65 18.75 -16.18
CA ALA A 254 -5.00 19.32 -14.87
C ALA A 254 -3.76 19.85 -14.14
N VAL A 255 -3.73 21.16 -13.87
CA VAL A 255 -2.65 21.83 -13.15
C VAL A 255 -3.16 22.61 -11.93
N GLY A 256 -2.28 22.81 -10.95
CA GLY A 256 -2.59 23.64 -9.79
C GLY A 256 -3.81 23.11 -9.02
N SER A 257 -4.77 24.00 -8.75
CA SER A 257 -6.01 23.64 -8.07
C SER A 257 -6.88 22.64 -8.85
N GLN A 258 -6.69 22.50 -10.17
CA GLN A 258 -7.46 21.54 -10.98
C GLN A 258 -7.15 20.09 -10.61
N ILE A 259 -5.99 19.81 -10.00
CA ILE A 259 -5.66 18.47 -9.46
C ILE A 259 -6.66 18.06 -8.37
N TYR A 260 -7.27 19.02 -7.68
CA TYR A 260 -8.34 18.82 -6.71
C TYR A 260 -9.71 19.25 -7.26
N GLY A 261 -9.95 19.03 -8.56
CA GLY A 261 -11.26 19.26 -9.19
C GLY A 261 -12.40 18.48 -8.50
N TRP A 262 -12.06 17.38 -7.82
CA TRP A 262 -12.97 16.61 -6.98
C TRP A 262 -12.75 16.97 -5.51
N THR A 263 -13.76 17.53 -4.84
CA THR A 263 -13.60 18.00 -3.44
C THR A 263 -13.19 16.91 -2.47
N PHE A 264 -13.43 15.63 -2.78
CA PHE A 264 -13.06 14.50 -1.92
C PHE A 264 -11.59 14.10 -2.00
N GLY A 265 -10.85 14.45 -3.05
CA GLY A 265 -9.50 13.93 -3.27
C GLY A 265 -8.84 14.42 -4.56
N PRO A 266 -7.56 14.11 -4.76
CA PRO A 266 -6.89 14.45 -6.00
C PRO A 266 -7.45 13.62 -7.17
N ARG A 267 -7.26 14.11 -8.40
CA ARG A 267 -7.49 13.34 -9.62
C ARG A 267 -6.57 12.11 -9.66
N THR A 268 -7.00 11.04 -10.32
CA THR A 268 -6.23 9.78 -10.46
C THR A 268 -4.98 9.97 -11.33
N ASN A 269 -5.10 10.81 -12.35
CA ASN A 269 -4.07 11.21 -13.30
C ASN A 269 -4.27 12.68 -13.72
N THR A 270 -3.22 13.33 -14.23
CA THR A 270 -3.28 14.75 -14.65
C THR A 270 -3.10 14.97 -16.15
N VAL A 271 -2.80 13.92 -16.93
CA VAL A 271 -2.68 13.96 -18.40
C VAL A 271 -3.77 13.09 -19.02
N ASP A 272 -4.43 13.56 -20.07
CA ASP A 272 -5.41 12.77 -20.83
C ASP A 272 -4.74 11.54 -21.45
N VAL A 273 -5.33 10.37 -21.16
CA VAL A 273 -4.87 9.06 -21.63
C VAL A 273 -5.84 8.41 -22.60
N SER A 274 -6.73 9.19 -23.23
CA SER A 274 -7.69 8.69 -24.24
C SER A 274 -7.02 7.96 -25.42
N ASP A 275 -5.78 8.30 -25.75
CA ASP A 275 -4.95 7.65 -26.77
C ASP A 275 -4.25 6.38 -26.29
N TRP A 276 -4.31 6.07 -24.99
CA TRP A 276 -3.52 5.03 -24.32
C TRP A 276 -4.38 4.16 -23.40
N TYR A 277 -5.51 3.68 -23.92
CA TYR A 277 -6.30 2.65 -23.26
C TYR A 277 -5.97 1.25 -23.78
N ILE A 278 -6.35 0.24 -23.00
CA ILE A 278 -6.38 -1.15 -23.47
C ILE A 278 -7.41 -1.33 -24.60
N TRP A 279 -7.16 -2.27 -25.51
CA TRP A 279 -8.04 -2.48 -26.68
C TRP A 279 -9.51 -2.82 -26.31
N PRO A 280 -9.83 -3.56 -25.23
CA PRO A 280 -11.22 -3.82 -24.86
C PRO A 280 -11.99 -2.55 -24.50
N MET A 281 -11.31 -1.53 -23.96
CA MET A 281 -11.98 -0.28 -23.56
C MET A 281 -12.49 0.49 -24.77
N TYR A 282 -11.75 0.49 -25.88
CA TYR A 282 -12.24 1.10 -27.13
C TYR A 282 -13.45 0.36 -27.71
N ILE A 283 -13.64 -0.93 -27.42
CA ILE A 283 -14.86 -1.66 -27.79
C ILE A 283 -16.01 -1.25 -26.87
N TRP A 284 -15.75 -1.16 -25.56
CA TRP A 284 -16.76 -0.83 -24.55
C TRP A 284 -17.32 0.58 -24.69
N PHE A 285 -16.49 1.58 -24.99
CA PHE A 285 -16.94 2.94 -25.32
C PHE A 285 -17.65 3.04 -26.69
N GLY A 286 -17.72 1.94 -27.46
CA GLY A 286 -18.41 1.80 -28.75
C GLY A 286 -17.43 1.52 -29.90
N SER A 287 -17.68 0.54 -30.76
CA SER A 287 -16.70 0.05 -31.77
C SER A 287 -16.36 1.00 -32.93
N ASN A 288 -16.94 2.20 -33.03
CA ASN A 288 -16.81 3.14 -34.16
C ASN A 288 -16.03 4.44 -33.82
N LEU A 289 -15.16 4.46 -32.81
CA LEU A 289 -14.62 5.71 -32.25
C LEU A 289 -13.75 6.53 -33.22
N THR A 290 -14.39 7.48 -33.89
CA THR A 290 -13.98 8.89 -33.96
C THR A 290 -14.20 9.58 -32.61
N VAL A 291 -13.67 9.02 -31.52
CA VAL A 291 -13.56 9.79 -30.26
C VAL A 291 -12.36 10.69 -30.47
N PRO A 292 -12.55 12.02 -30.55
CA PRO A 292 -11.43 12.93 -30.67
C PRO A 292 -10.49 12.73 -29.48
N PRO A 293 -9.16 12.89 -29.65
CA PRO A 293 -8.25 13.08 -28.51
C PRO A 293 -8.84 14.13 -27.55
N GLY A 294 -8.79 13.90 -26.24
CA GLY A 294 -9.43 14.77 -25.25
C GLY A 294 -10.85 14.37 -24.84
N ALA A 295 -11.60 13.63 -25.66
CA ALA A 295 -13.04 13.48 -25.43
C ALA A 295 -13.41 12.52 -24.28
N LEU A 296 -12.46 11.75 -23.74
CA LEU A 296 -12.69 10.89 -22.56
C LEU A 296 -12.05 11.44 -21.29
N TRP A 297 -11.36 12.60 -21.37
CA TRP A 297 -10.91 13.33 -20.20
C TRP A 297 -12.11 13.73 -19.34
N ASP A 298 -12.01 13.53 -18.03
CA ASP A 298 -13.08 13.76 -17.06
C ASP A 298 -14.34 12.91 -17.31
N GLN A 299 -14.27 11.85 -18.13
CA GLN A 299 -15.37 10.91 -18.34
C GLN A 299 -15.15 9.55 -17.65
N GLN A 300 -13.93 9.29 -17.18
CA GLN A 300 -13.55 8.02 -16.56
C GLN A 300 -12.74 8.27 -15.27
N VAL A 301 -12.94 7.44 -14.26
CA VAL A 301 -12.28 7.54 -12.97
C VAL A 301 -10.74 7.44 -13.06
N MET A 302 -10.22 6.75 -14.07
CA MET A 302 -8.80 6.61 -14.41
C MET A 302 -8.37 7.51 -15.58
N ASN A 303 -9.17 8.51 -15.96
CA ASN A 303 -8.79 9.53 -16.93
C ASN A 303 -9.34 10.91 -16.56
N GLY A 304 -8.62 11.60 -15.71
CA GLY A 304 -9.02 12.89 -15.12
C GLY A 304 -10.01 12.74 -13.96
N GLY A 305 -10.69 11.61 -13.82
CA GLY A 305 -11.55 11.34 -12.67
C GLY A 305 -10.83 11.21 -11.33
N GLY A 306 -11.52 10.71 -10.30
CA GLY A 306 -10.99 10.61 -8.94
C GLY A 306 -11.46 9.39 -8.16
N TRP A 307 -10.54 8.77 -7.44
CA TRP A 307 -10.82 7.72 -6.47
C TRP A 307 -10.66 8.23 -5.04
N PHE A 308 -11.68 8.00 -4.20
CA PHE A 308 -11.65 8.54 -2.85
C PHE A 308 -10.60 7.87 -1.95
N TRP A 309 -10.29 6.60 -2.16
CA TRP A 309 -9.21 5.92 -1.43
C TRP A 309 -7.83 6.58 -1.64
N LEU A 310 -7.60 7.31 -2.74
CA LEU A 310 -6.34 8.07 -2.95
C LEU A 310 -6.15 9.15 -1.89
N SER A 311 -7.24 9.65 -1.30
CA SER A 311 -7.18 10.63 -0.21
C SER A 311 -6.49 10.08 1.04
N PHE A 312 -6.50 8.77 1.28
CA PHE A 312 -5.69 8.17 2.34
C PHE A 312 -4.20 8.42 2.09
N TYR A 313 -3.72 8.07 0.91
CA TYR A 313 -2.32 8.22 0.54
C TYR A 313 -1.91 9.69 0.42
N ASP A 314 -2.81 10.57 -0.04
CA ASP A 314 -2.60 12.02 -0.08
C ASP A 314 -2.41 12.58 1.34
N LEU A 315 -3.35 12.31 2.25
CA LEU A 315 -3.27 12.78 3.64
C LEU A 315 -2.00 12.27 4.35
N VAL A 316 -1.69 10.97 4.25
CA VAL A 316 -0.49 10.40 4.88
C VAL A 316 0.78 11.00 4.28
N SER A 317 0.84 11.22 2.97
CA SER A 317 2.00 11.84 2.31
C SER A 317 2.15 13.31 2.68
N ARG A 318 1.06 14.06 2.79
CA ARG A 318 1.05 15.45 3.28
C ARG A 318 1.62 15.55 4.69
N ILE A 319 1.18 14.70 5.61
CA ILE A 319 1.71 14.67 6.98
C ILE A 319 3.23 14.49 6.96
N ARG A 320 3.72 13.48 6.23
CA ARG A 320 5.14 13.12 6.18
C ARG A 320 6.04 14.17 5.51
N ILE A 321 5.52 14.95 4.56
CA ILE A 321 6.36 15.79 3.68
C ILE A 321 6.07 17.29 3.84
N ARG A 322 4.80 17.65 4.07
CA ARG A 322 4.32 19.04 4.17
C ARG A 322 3.90 19.43 5.58
N GLY A 323 3.82 18.46 6.50
CA GLY A 323 3.47 18.64 7.90
C GLY A 323 1.98 18.45 8.20
N PRO A 324 1.63 18.30 9.48
CA PRO A 324 0.28 17.94 9.90
C PRO A 324 -0.77 19.04 9.68
N ASP A 325 -0.40 20.32 9.67
CA ASP A 325 -1.34 21.42 9.39
C ASP A 325 -1.88 21.38 7.95
N ASP A 326 -0.98 21.13 6.98
CA ASP A 326 -1.33 21.02 5.56
C ASP A 326 -2.29 19.84 5.34
N ALA A 327 -1.99 18.69 5.95
CA ALA A 327 -2.85 17.53 5.91
C ALA A 327 -4.19 17.75 6.62
N TRP A 328 -4.20 18.46 7.75
CA TRP A 328 -5.43 18.74 8.49
C TRP A 328 -6.37 19.65 7.71
N SER A 329 -5.84 20.69 7.07
CA SER A 329 -6.61 21.55 6.16
C SER A 329 -7.28 20.72 5.04
N ARG A 330 -6.53 19.76 4.48
CA ARG A 330 -7.05 18.86 3.45
C ARG A 330 -8.12 17.90 4.01
N LEU A 331 -7.93 17.37 5.21
CA LEU A 331 -8.92 16.53 5.90
C LEU A 331 -10.21 17.31 6.18
N ASP A 332 -10.13 18.58 6.58
CA ASP A 332 -11.30 19.42 6.83
C ASP A 332 -12.12 19.64 5.55
N GLN A 333 -11.48 19.86 4.40
CA GLN A 333 -12.16 19.93 3.11
C GLN A 333 -12.91 18.63 2.78
N ILE A 334 -12.30 17.47 3.05
CA ILE A 334 -12.94 16.16 2.88
C ILE A 334 -14.13 16.00 3.84
N ARG A 335 -13.99 16.41 5.10
CA ARG A 335 -15.06 16.34 6.11
C ARG A 335 -16.25 17.21 5.72
N THR A 336 -16.01 18.42 5.24
CA THR A 336 -17.06 19.33 4.75
C THR A 336 -17.80 18.73 3.56
N TRP A 337 -17.08 18.20 2.58
CA TRP A 337 -17.69 17.49 1.45
C TRP A 337 -18.49 16.27 1.92
N TYR A 338 -17.92 15.42 2.77
CA TYR A 338 -18.60 14.24 3.27
C TYR A 338 -19.88 14.61 4.02
N ALA A 339 -19.87 15.61 4.89
CA ALA A 339 -21.07 16.09 5.57
C ALA A 339 -22.16 16.54 4.58
N ALA A 340 -21.79 17.25 3.50
CA ALA A 340 -22.73 17.65 2.46
C ALA A 340 -23.32 16.43 1.72
N THR A 341 -22.51 15.40 1.45
CA THR A 341 -23.01 14.15 0.84
C THR A 341 -24.00 13.43 1.76
N GLN A 342 -23.74 13.38 3.07
CA GLN A 342 -24.64 12.76 4.04
C GLN A 342 -25.94 13.54 4.17
N ALA A 343 -25.88 14.87 4.19
CA ALA A 343 -27.06 15.74 4.21
C ALA A 343 -27.95 15.58 2.97
N ALA A 344 -27.37 15.25 1.82
CA ALA A 344 -28.12 14.93 0.59
C ALA A 344 -28.73 13.51 0.60
N GLY A 345 -28.47 12.69 1.63
CA GLY A 345 -28.92 11.30 1.71
C GLY A 345 -27.97 10.29 1.07
N GLY A 346 -26.68 10.63 0.97
CA GLY A 346 -25.62 9.76 0.45
C GLY A 346 -25.03 10.23 -0.88
N PHE A 347 -23.96 9.56 -1.33
CA PHE A 347 -23.20 9.99 -2.51
C PHE A 347 -24.06 10.08 -3.78
N ARG A 348 -24.87 9.06 -4.09
CA ARG A 348 -25.70 9.07 -5.31
C ARG A 348 -26.69 10.23 -5.36
N ASN A 349 -27.34 10.57 -4.24
CA ASN A 349 -28.25 11.70 -4.19
C ASN A 349 -27.51 13.04 -4.31
N TYR A 350 -26.35 13.16 -3.66
CA TYR A 350 -25.51 14.36 -3.76
C TYR A 350 -25.14 14.68 -5.22
N TYR A 351 -24.68 13.69 -5.98
CA TYR A 351 -24.25 13.90 -7.36
C TYR A 351 -25.39 13.93 -8.40
N GLN A 352 -26.66 13.82 -8.00
CA GLN A 352 -27.78 14.18 -8.89
C GLN A 352 -27.82 15.69 -9.18
N SER A 353 -27.31 16.51 -8.25
CA SER A 353 -27.33 17.97 -8.34
C SER A 353 -25.93 18.61 -8.32
N ASN A 354 -24.87 17.80 -8.33
CA ASN A 354 -23.48 18.27 -8.31
C ASN A 354 -22.68 17.64 -9.47
N PRO A 355 -21.65 18.32 -10.00
CA PRO A 355 -20.83 17.78 -11.07
C PRO A 355 -20.14 16.46 -10.70
N GLY A 356 -20.11 15.52 -11.63
CA GLY A 356 -19.52 14.20 -11.45
C GLY A 356 -20.54 13.10 -11.68
N LEU A 357 -20.08 11.98 -12.23
CA LEU A 357 -20.86 10.78 -12.50
C LEU A 357 -20.23 9.63 -11.72
N LEU A 358 -20.97 9.03 -10.79
CA LEU A 358 -20.47 7.89 -10.04
C LEU A 358 -20.23 6.71 -10.97
N GLN A 359 -18.99 6.21 -10.96
CA GLN A 359 -18.73 4.83 -11.30
C GLN A 359 -19.22 3.97 -10.14
N GLY A 360 -19.91 2.88 -10.47
CA GLY A 360 -20.53 2.07 -9.43
C GLY A 360 -21.70 1.26 -9.92
N CYS A 361 -21.90 0.06 -9.39
CA CYS A 361 -23.16 -0.67 -9.54
C CYS A 361 -23.56 -0.90 -11.02
N GLY A 362 -22.56 -1.25 -11.86
CA GLY A 362 -22.75 -1.52 -13.29
C GLY A 362 -22.75 -0.30 -14.19
N SER A 363 -22.44 0.90 -13.67
CA SER A 363 -22.33 2.14 -14.45
C SER A 363 -20.91 2.69 -14.49
N ALA A 364 -20.54 3.25 -15.64
CA ALA A 364 -19.31 4.01 -15.85
C ALA A 364 -19.39 5.39 -15.19
N GLY A 365 -18.26 5.95 -14.79
CA GLY A 365 -18.22 7.31 -14.28
C GLY A 365 -16.80 7.82 -14.03
N ASN A 366 -16.73 9.08 -13.63
CA ASN A 366 -15.49 9.80 -13.36
C ASN A 366 -15.17 9.92 -11.86
N ILE A 367 -16.04 9.43 -10.97
CA ILE A 367 -15.79 9.43 -9.52
C ILE A 367 -16.09 8.04 -8.93
N GLY A 368 -15.17 7.49 -8.14
CA GLY A 368 -15.33 6.19 -7.49
C GLY A 368 -15.53 6.33 -5.98
N LEU A 369 -16.77 6.15 -5.52
CA LEU A 369 -17.20 6.46 -4.14
C LEU A 369 -18.00 5.34 -3.44
N ASP A 370 -18.74 4.53 -4.19
CA ASP A 370 -19.68 3.54 -3.64
C ASP A 370 -19.62 2.17 -4.37
N CYS A 371 -20.51 1.25 -4.00
CA CYS A 371 -20.61 -0.08 -4.61
C CYS A 371 -19.29 -0.89 -4.55
N GLU A 372 -18.54 -0.98 -5.64
CA GLU A 372 -17.28 -1.73 -5.74
C GLU A 372 -16.08 -1.10 -5.01
N PHE A 373 -16.13 0.17 -4.62
CA PHE A 373 -14.99 0.91 -4.04
C PHE A 373 -14.86 0.74 -2.51
N ILE A 374 -14.65 -0.50 -2.06
CA ILE A 374 -14.49 -0.82 -0.62
C ILE A 374 -13.22 -0.18 -0.01
N GLU A 375 -12.21 0.11 -0.83
CA GLU A 375 -10.94 0.74 -0.48
C GLU A 375 -11.13 2.13 0.13
N ASN A 376 -12.28 2.76 -0.09
CA ASN A 376 -12.64 4.04 0.52
C ASN A 376 -12.65 3.98 2.06
N ALA A 377 -12.74 2.79 2.64
CA ALA A 377 -12.55 2.56 4.08
C ALA A 377 -11.14 2.92 4.58
N LEU A 378 -10.16 3.10 3.70
CA LEU A 378 -8.82 3.57 4.06
C LEU A 378 -8.81 5.03 4.53
N VAL A 379 -9.68 5.90 4.00
CA VAL A 379 -9.57 7.36 4.24
C VAL A 379 -9.65 7.73 5.72
N PRO A 380 -10.60 7.20 6.52
CA PRO A 380 -10.62 7.45 7.97
C PRO A 380 -9.37 6.95 8.70
N LEU A 381 -8.68 5.95 8.15
CA LEU A 381 -7.44 5.41 8.73
C LEU A 381 -6.26 6.37 8.58
N ALA A 382 -6.36 7.46 7.79
CA ALA A 382 -5.34 8.51 7.77
C ALA A 382 -5.16 9.18 9.14
N THR A 383 -6.20 9.21 9.99
CA THR A 383 -6.09 9.63 11.40
C THR A 383 -5.13 8.73 12.18
N LEU A 384 -5.21 7.42 11.98
CA LEU A 384 -4.41 6.43 12.69
C LEU A 384 -3.00 6.30 12.10
N TYR A 385 -2.88 6.02 10.80
CA TYR A 385 -1.61 5.77 10.12
C TYR A 385 -0.83 7.06 9.80
N GLY A 386 -1.52 8.19 9.69
CA GLY A 386 -0.94 9.49 9.45
C GLY A 386 -0.68 10.24 10.74
N PHE A 387 -1.74 10.80 11.34
CA PHE A 387 -1.59 11.74 12.46
C PHE A 387 -1.11 11.08 13.76
N LEU A 388 -1.50 9.83 14.05
CA LEU A 388 -0.94 9.08 15.18
C LEU A 388 0.34 8.31 14.81
N GLY A 389 0.72 8.29 13.52
CA GLY A 389 1.90 7.60 13.03
C GLY A 389 1.92 6.10 13.29
N TYR A 390 0.74 5.45 13.34
CA TYR A 390 0.62 4.01 13.60
C TYR A 390 1.38 3.19 12.56
N ARG A 391 2.34 2.40 13.03
CA ARG A 391 3.07 1.41 12.23
C ARG A 391 3.31 0.15 13.04
N VAL A 392 3.31 -0.99 12.34
CA VAL A 392 3.65 -2.29 12.93
C VAL A 392 4.78 -2.94 12.13
N GLY A 393 5.65 -3.66 12.82
CA GLY A 393 6.77 -4.37 12.19
C GLY A 393 7.48 -5.31 13.17
N PRO A 394 8.69 -5.79 12.82
CA PRO A 394 9.48 -6.68 13.67
C PRO A 394 9.73 -6.17 15.09
N GLN A 395 9.84 -4.85 15.25
CA GLN A 395 10.06 -4.18 16.53
C GLN A 395 8.78 -3.94 17.34
N GLY A 396 7.61 -4.34 16.83
CA GLY A 396 6.33 -4.20 17.51
C GLY A 396 5.48 -3.05 16.96
N LEU A 397 4.70 -2.43 17.86
CA LEU A 397 3.87 -1.27 17.56
C LEU A 397 4.68 0.02 17.72
N HIS A 398 4.65 0.85 16.69
CA HIS A 398 5.22 2.18 16.66
C HIS A 398 4.11 3.22 16.58
N LEU A 399 4.26 4.26 17.38
CA LEU A 399 3.41 5.45 17.35
C LEU A 399 4.32 6.66 17.18
N GLU A 400 4.07 7.46 16.15
CA GLU A 400 4.84 8.66 15.84
C GLU A 400 3.87 9.82 15.59
N PRO A 401 3.22 10.34 16.65
CA PRO A 401 2.15 11.32 16.49
C PRO A 401 2.67 12.64 15.92
N GLN A 402 1.98 13.15 14.91
CA GLN A 402 2.22 14.46 14.30
C GLN A 402 0.93 15.27 14.41
N LEU A 403 0.79 16.04 15.49
CA LEU A 403 -0.43 16.83 15.73
C LEU A 403 -0.38 18.16 14.98
N PRO A 404 -1.50 18.58 14.34
CA PRO A 404 -1.63 19.94 13.84
C PRO A 404 -1.47 20.98 14.95
N THR A 405 -1.06 22.17 14.58
CA THR A 405 -0.78 23.26 15.53
C THR A 405 -1.99 23.68 16.36
N HIS A 406 -3.21 23.56 15.84
CA HIS A 406 -4.45 23.88 16.56
C HIS A 406 -5.13 22.67 17.23
N VAL A 407 -4.53 21.49 17.18
CA VAL A 407 -5.06 20.28 17.81
C VAL A 407 -4.25 19.97 19.07
N ASP A 408 -4.88 20.20 20.23
CA ASP A 408 -4.24 19.95 21.54
C ASP A 408 -4.14 18.47 21.87
N GLU A 409 -5.07 17.65 21.36
CA GLU A 409 -5.13 16.22 21.64
C GLU A 409 -5.76 15.46 20.46
N LEU A 410 -5.16 14.32 20.09
CA LEU A 410 -5.74 13.35 19.17
C LEU A 410 -5.51 11.94 19.70
N GLY A 411 -6.45 11.03 19.49
CA GLY A 411 -6.31 9.66 19.97
C GLY A 411 -7.19 8.65 19.24
N ALA A 412 -6.92 7.39 19.53
CA ALA A 412 -7.70 6.24 19.10
C ALA A 412 -8.05 5.40 20.33
N GLN A 413 -9.30 4.99 20.45
CA GLN A 413 -9.74 4.10 21.53
C GLN A 413 -9.91 2.68 21.01
N ARG A 414 -9.65 1.69 21.86
CA ARG A 414 -9.79 0.27 21.54
C ARG A 414 -9.01 -0.13 20.28
N LEU A 415 -7.83 0.44 20.10
CA LEU A 415 -6.88 -0.02 19.09
C LEU A 415 -6.48 -1.46 19.43
N HIS A 416 -6.78 -2.41 18.55
CA HIS A 416 -6.45 -3.81 18.80
C HIS A 416 -5.06 -4.13 18.25
N PHE A 417 -4.16 -4.59 19.12
CA PHE A 417 -2.84 -5.06 18.72
C PHE A 417 -2.43 -6.24 19.60
N ARG A 418 -2.07 -7.37 18.98
CA ARG A 418 -1.62 -8.60 19.66
C ARG A 418 -2.47 -9.00 20.88
N LYS A 419 -3.79 -9.17 20.69
CA LYS A 419 -4.77 -9.61 21.71
C LYS A 419 -4.97 -8.64 22.88
N HIS A 420 -4.57 -7.38 22.69
CA HIS A 420 -4.74 -6.31 23.66
C HIS A 420 -5.42 -5.13 22.99
N PHE A 421 -6.25 -4.43 23.76
CA PHE A 421 -6.81 -3.15 23.36
C PHE A 421 -6.00 -2.01 23.98
N TYR A 422 -5.71 -1.01 23.18
CA TYR A 422 -4.98 0.19 23.55
C TYR A 422 -5.88 1.42 23.37
N ASN A 423 -5.99 2.25 24.40
CA ASN A 423 -6.42 3.63 24.22
C ASN A 423 -5.15 4.48 24.05
N VAL A 424 -4.95 5.01 22.85
CA VAL A 424 -3.82 5.88 22.51
C VAL A 424 -4.31 7.31 22.52
N ARG A 425 -3.58 8.19 23.19
CA ARG A 425 -3.86 9.62 23.22
C ARG A 425 -2.55 10.39 23.15
N ALA A 426 -2.37 11.15 22.09
CA ALA A 426 -1.26 12.07 21.92
C ALA A 426 -1.73 13.49 22.29
N ARG A 427 -0.97 14.20 23.13
CA ARG A 427 -1.24 15.60 23.43
C ARG A 427 -0.08 16.50 23.08
N LYS A 428 -0.43 17.74 22.77
CA LYS A 428 0.52 18.83 22.57
C LYS A 428 0.99 19.32 23.94
N ASN A 429 2.31 19.35 24.11
CA ASN A 429 3.16 19.93 25.15
C ASN A 429 2.52 20.76 26.31
N PRO A 430 3.14 20.78 27.52
CA PRO A 430 4.56 21.13 27.69
C PRO A 430 5.55 19.96 27.72
N TYR A 431 5.07 18.72 27.74
CA TYR A 431 5.81 17.54 27.25
C TYR A 431 4.85 16.74 26.35
N PRO A 432 5.23 16.32 25.12
CA PRO A 432 4.33 15.52 24.30
C PRO A 432 4.18 14.16 24.99
N ASP A 433 3.00 13.86 25.48
CA ASP A 433 2.69 12.59 26.12
C ASP A 433 1.86 11.72 25.17
N VAL A 434 2.23 10.44 25.12
CA VAL A 434 1.38 9.40 24.53
C VAL A 434 0.92 8.52 25.68
N THR A 435 -0.33 8.70 26.10
CA THR A 435 -0.93 7.82 27.10
C THR A 435 -1.46 6.59 26.41
N VAL A 436 -1.09 5.43 26.94
CA VAL A 436 -1.49 4.11 26.45
C VAL A 436 -2.13 3.34 27.61
N GLU A 437 -3.45 3.15 27.55
CA GLU A 437 -4.18 2.29 28.50
C GLU A 437 -4.44 0.94 27.86
N THR A 438 -4.11 -0.15 28.56
CA THR A 438 -4.20 -1.51 28.03
C THR A 438 -5.27 -2.35 28.72
N TYR A 439 -6.03 -3.13 27.95
CA TYR A 439 -7.02 -4.07 28.47
C TYR A 439 -6.88 -5.44 27.79
N PRO A 440 -6.91 -6.57 28.54
CA PRO A 440 -6.88 -7.91 27.96
C PRO A 440 -8.22 -8.24 27.25
N GLU A 441 -8.18 -9.15 26.27
CA GLU A 441 -9.32 -9.53 25.42
C GLU A 441 -10.43 -10.38 26.11
N THR A 442 -10.49 -10.45 27.45
CA THR A 442 -11.48 -11.34 28.10
C THR A 442 -12.91 -10.82 28.03
N GLY A 443 -13.72 -11.44 27.17
CA GLY A 443 -15.19 -11.40 27.19
C GLY A 443 -15.82 -10.26 26.37
N ILE A 444 -16.10 -10.52 25.10
CA ILE A 444 -16.98 -9.63 24.31
C ILE A 444 -18.32 -10.33 24.09
N PRO A 445 -19.41 -9.80 24.65
CA PRO A 445 -20.59 -9.62 23.82
C PRO A 445 -20.97 -8.14 23.79
N GLY A 446 -20.73 -7.53 22.62
CA GLY A 446 -21.36 -6.31 22.12
C GLY A 446 -21.59 -5.16 23.11
N PHE A 447 -20.75 -4.13 23.02
CA PHE A 447 -21.08 -2.74 23.39
C PHE A 447 -21.41 -2.44 24.88
N GLY A 448 -20.45 -1.79 25.57
CA GLY A 448 -20.60 -1.21 26.92
C GLY A 448 -20.44 -2.26 28.04
N ASN A 449 -19.76 -2.04 29.15
CA ASN A 449 -19.51 -0.82 29.92
C ASN A 449 -18.24 -0.97 30.78
N ALA A 450 -17.56 0.17 30.98
CA ALA A 450 -16.81 0.56 32.18
C ALA A 450 -15.58 -0.28 32.63
N PRO A 451 -14.57 0.38 33.24
CA PRO A 451 -13.35 -0.28 33.67
C PRO A 451 -13.65 -1.18 34.88
N HIS A 452 -13.44 -2.48 34.72
CA HIS A 452 -13.42 -3.43 35.82
C HIS A 452 -11.98 -3.90 36.05
N THR A 453 -11.36 -3.40 37.12
CA THR A 453 -10.24 -4.06 37.78
C THR A 453 -10.70 -5.44 38.25
N LEU A 454 -10.14 -6.50 37.65
CA LEU A 454 -10.23 -7.86 38.19
C LEU A 454 -8.81 -8.41 38.44
N PRO A 455 -8.61 -9.14 39.55
CA PRO A 455 -7.31 -9.65 39.97
C PRO A 455 -6.96 -10.87 39.12
N LEU A 456 -5.96 -10.72 38.24
CA LEU A 456 -5.42 -11.84 37.47
C LEU A 456 -4.30 -12.51 38.27
N ALA A 457 -4.57 -13.74 38.68
CA ALA A 457 -3.56 -14.66 39.18
C ALA A 457 -2.52 -14.93 38.09
N VAL A 458 -1.26 -14.81 38.52
CA VAL A 458 -0.04 -14.96 37.74
C VAL A 458 0.06 -16.37 37.15
N GLY A 459 0.21 -16.44 35.83
CA GLY A 459 0.37 -17.68 35.09
C GLY A 459 0.89 -17.45 33.68
N GLY A 460 2.14 -16.98 33.56
CA GLY A 460 2.99 -17.35 32.44
C GLY A 460 2.84 -16.62 31.09
N PHE A 461 2.70 -15.30 31.05
CA PHE A 461 3.24 -14.47 29.96
C PHE A 461 3.71 -13.13 30.55
N ALA A 462 4.85 -13.19 31.26
CA ALA A 462 5.53 -12.03 31.79
C ALA A 462 6.60 -11.59 30.79
N GLN A 463 6.25 -10.75 29.83
CA GLN A 463 7.20 -9.82 29.23
C GLN A 463 6.41 -8.62 28.70
N ALA A 464 6.67 -7.45 29.30
CA ALA A 464 6.22 -6.17 28.79
C ALA A 464 6.64 -6.07 27.31
N MET A 465 5.68 -5.89 26.41
CA MET A 465 6.01 -5.70 24.99
C MET A 465 6.51 -4.26 24.77
N PRO A 466 7.63 -4.09 24.05
CA PRO A 466 8.14 -2.76 23.77
C PRO A 466 7.20 -2.02 22.82
N VAL A 467 6.82 -0.80 23.19
CA VAL A 467 6.26 0.19 22.27
C VAL A 467 7.36 1.20 21.99
N LEU A 468 7.69 1.40 20.72
CA LEU A 468 8.66 2.42 20.33
C LEU A 468 7.90 3.71 20.00
N ILE A 469 8.20 4.77 20.74
CA ILE A 469 7.60 6.09 20.52
C ILE A 469 8.70 7.00 20.00
N ARG A 470 8.49 7.58 18.81
CA ARG A 470 9.34 8.66 18.31
C ARG A 470 8.82 9.97 18.89
N ILE A 471 9.71 10.76 19.48
CA ILE A 471 9.38 12.09 19.98
C ILE A 471 10.21 13.10 19.19
N ASP A 472 9.54 13.97 18.44
CA ASP A 472 10.19 15.10 17.77
C ASP A 472 10.25 16.30 18.74
N ASN A 473 11.40 16.99 18.79
CA ASN A 473 11.72 18.15 19.65
C ASN A 473 11.91 17.86 21.16
N PHE A 474 13.05 17.31 21.56
CA PHE A 474 13.49 17.37 22.96
C PHE A 474 13.71 18.82 23.41
N ALA A 475 13.11 19.21 24.54
CA ALA A 475 13.56 20.38 25.28
C ALA A 475 14.96 20.10 25.86
N THR A 476 15.85 21.10 25.88
CA THR A 476 17.18 20.96 26.49
C THR A 476 17.06 20.60 27.97
N GLY A 477 17.62 19.46 28.37
CA GLY A 477 17.59 18.97 29.75
C GLY A 477 18.51 17.77 29.96
N THR A 478 18.86 17.51 31.21
CA THR A 478 19.67 16.33 31.61
C THR A 478 18.74 15.15 31.83
N TYR A 479 18.87 14.11 31.00
CA TYR A 479 18.08 12.88 31.11
C TYR A 479 19.03 11.72 31.36
N SER A 480 18.90 11.07 32.53
CA SER A 480 19.74 9.94 33.01
C SER A 480 21.20 9.99 32.53
N SER A 481 22.00 10.88 33.10
CA SER A 481 23.45 11.06 32.86
C SER A 481 23.89 11.47 31.43
N THR A 482 22.97 11.75 30.50
CA THR A 482 23.31 12.20 29.14
C THR A 482 22.70 13.57 28.86
N THR A 483 23.52 14.50 28.34
CA THR A 483 23.06 15.81 27.85
C THR A 483 22.65 15.67 26.39
N VAL A 484 21.38 15.94 26.08
CA VAL A 484 20.85 15.90 24.71
C VAL A 484 20.78 17.32 24.17
N ALA A 485 21.35 17.56 22.99
CA ALA A 485 21.30 18.86 22.33
C ALA A 485 19.88 19.16 21.81
N ALA A 486 19.55 20.44 21.62
CA ALA A 486 18.32 20.85 20.95
C ALA A 486 18.28 20.27 19.51
N ASN A 487 17.08 19.89 19.04
CA ASN A 487 16.81 19.38 17.69
C ASN A 487 17.40 17.99 17.37
N THR A 488 17.62 17.14 18.38
CA THR A 488 18.02 15.74 18.13
C THR A 488 16.76 14.89 17.92
N GLU A 489 16.67 14.15 16.81
CA GLU A 489 15.65 13.09 16.63
C GLU A 489 15.99 11.92 17.56
N GLY A 490 14.99 11.24 18.12
CA GLY A 490 15.25 10.11 19.01
C GLY A 490 14.05 9.20 19.24
N TYR A 491 14.32 7.93 19.48
CA TYR A 491 13.34 6.92 19.83
C TYR A 491 13.43 6.60 21.33
N VAL A 492 12.26 6.51 21.98
CA VAL A 492 12.14 6.03 23.37
C VAL A 492 11.59 4.61 23.35
N LEU A 493 12.33 3.68 23.95
CA LEU A 493 11.87 2.30 24.16
C LEU A 493 11.15 2.23 25.51
N ALA A 494 9.82 2.22 25.49
CA ALA A 494 9.03 2.08 26.71
C ALA A 494 8.81 0.59 27.03
N SER A 495 9.40 0.10 28.13
CA SER A 495 8.94 -1.14 28.77
C SER A 495 7.69 -0.80 29.60
N VAL A 496 6.51 -1.20 29.13
CA VAL A 496 5.25 -0.92 29.83
C VAL A 496 5.12 -1.84 31.05
N ALA A 497 5.50 -1.35 32.22
CA ALA A 497 5.11 -1.96 33.50
C ALA A 497 3.79 -1.30 33.95
N MET A 498 2.76 -2.12 34.20
CA MET A 498 1.44 -1.63 34.60
C MET A 498 1.46 -1.16 36.06
N PRO A 499 1.20 0.13 36.36
CA PRO A 499 0.99 0.56 37.74
C PRO A 499 -0.43 0.21 38.19
N ALA A 500 -0.63 0.14 39.52
CA ALA A 500 -1.90 -0.26 40.14
C ALA A 500 -3.09 0.69 39.84
N ASP A 501 -2.83 1.86 39.28
CA ASP A 501 -3.84 2.86 38.88
C ASP A 501 -4.29 2.74 37.42
N GLY A 502 -3.75 1.79 36.66
CA GLY A 502 -4.10 1.54 35.25
C GLY A 502 -3.66 2.65 34.29
N ARG A 503 -2.84 3.60 34.72
CA ARG A 503 -2.34 4.71 33.89
C ARG A 503 -0.84 4.60 33.71
N VAL A 504 -0.41 4.27 32.50
CA VAL A 504 1.01 4.28 32.17
C VAL A 504 1.43 5.72 31.90
N HIS A 505 2.12 6.33 32.86
CA HIS A 505 2.84 7.57 32.66
C HIS A 505 4.23 7.23 32.10
N ILE A 506 4.44 7.40 30.79
CA ILE A 506 5.74 7.17 30.17
C ILE A 506 6.63 8.38 30.48
N ALA A 507 7.44 8.27 31.53
CA ALA A 507 8.61 9.13 31.68
C ALA A 507 9.70 8.65 30.71
N PRO A 508 10.43 9.54 30.00
CA PRO A 508 11.40 9.14 28.99
C PRO A 508 12.54 8.33 29.63
N ILE A 509 12.71 7.08 29.18
CA ILE A 509 13.85 6.23 29.56
C ILE A 509 14.43 5.61 28.27
N VAL A 510 15.73 5.80 28.12
CA VAL A 510 16.61 5.41 26.99
C VAL A 510 16.33 6.15 25.68
N ILE A 511 17.28 7.01 25.32
CA ILE A 511 17.36 7.72 24.04
C ILE A 511 18.31 6.93 23.15
N PHE A 512 17.84 6.43 22.02
CA PHE A 512 18.73 6.00 20.94
C PHE A 512 18.98 7.21 20.04
N SER A 513 20.17 7.80 20.14
CA SER A 513 20.68 8.71 19.11
C SER A 513 21.35 7.86 18.04
N ASP A 514 20.83 7.94 16.83
CA ASP A 514 21.40 7.61 15.52
C ASP A 514 22.75 6.86 15.56
N GLY A 515 22.70 5.53 15.51
CA GLY A 515 23.91 4.70 15.41
C GLY A 515 23.63 3.25 15.78
N PHE A 516 23.41 2.41 14.78
CA PHE A 516 23.53 0.97 14.94
C PHE A 516 25.00 0.63 15.22
N GLU A 517 25.36 0.45 16.49
CA GLU A 517 26.48 -0.42 16.86
C GLU A 517 26.01 -1.42 17.90
N SER A 518 26.03 -2.69 17.49
CA SER A 518 25.78 -3.85 18.33
C SER A 518 26.82 -3.93 19.44
N GLY A 519 26.40 -3.76 20.70
CA GLY A 519 27.27 -3.91 21.87
C GLY A 519 26.53 -4.55 23.04
N SER A 520 27.08 -5.67 23.50
CA SER A 520 26.65 -6.59 24.57
C SER A 520 25.77 -6.03 25.70
N THR A 521 24.71 -6.77 26.00
CA THR A 521 23.94 -6.69 27.25
C THR A 521 24.77 -7.20 28.43
N SER A 522 25.09 -6.34 29.40
CA SER A 522 25.48 -6.76 30.75
C SER A 522 24.55 -6.13 31.77
N ALA A 523 23.85 -6.97 32.52
CA ALA A 523 22.93 -6.62 33.59
C ALA A 523 23.63 -5.85 34.71
N TRP A 524 23.01 -4.77 35.18
CA TRP A 524 23.39 -4.09 36.42
C TRP A 524 22.18 -4.04 37.35
N SER A 525 22.34 -4.61 38.55
CA SER A 525 21.44 -4.43 39.68
C SER A 525 21.98 -3.31 40.58
N VAL A 526 21.10 -2.42 41.04
CA VAL A 526 21.42 -1.47 42.10
C VAL A 526 20.28 -1.49 43.11
N SER A 527 20.61 -1.89 44.33
CA SER A 527 19.77 -1.79 45.52
C SER A 527 19.72 -0.34 46.01
N ALA A 528 18.51 0.16 46.27
CA ALA A 528 18.26 1.45 46.89
C ALA A 528 18.28 1.37 48.43
N PRO A 529 18.42 2.50 49.14
CA PRO A 529 17.55 2.86 50.25
C PRO A 529 16.24 3.47 49.74
#